data_AF-A0A2V8VPR9-F1
#
_entry.id   AF-A0A2V8VPR9-F1
#
_cell.length_a   1.000
_cell.length_b   1.000
_cell.length_c   1.000
_cell.angle_alpha   90.00
_cell.angle_beta   90.00
_cell.angle_gamma   90.00
#
_symmetry.space_group_name_H-M   'P 1'
#
loop_
_entity.id
_entity.type
_entity.pdbx_description
1 polymer ?
#
loop_
_entity_poly.entity_id
_entity_poly.type
_entity_poly.pdbx_seq_one_letter_code
_entity_poly.pdbx_strand_id
1 'polypeptide(L)'
;LLLICAVPQADDTAKVVNDSPAVASDSATKEPILAASLPSAPAPKVKADLEPIAPTPGAVQPFLAVKPVIVRPRETPRQRKIWYGLAVAAHSGAAFDAWSTHRAVAGGYGQEANPFLRPYAGSYAIYAATQVSPAVLDLLGKRMMVSQHGWVRKIWWLPQAAGASVSFMSGAHNVGVVH
;
A
#
# COMPACT_ATOMS: atom_id res chain seq x y z
N LEU A 1 -17.81 -15.19 12.25
CA LEU A 1 -19.27 -14.96 12.27
C LEU A 1 -19.51 -13.49 12.63
N LEU A 2 -20.30 -12.80 11.80
CA LEU A 2 -20.76 -11.40 11.90
C LEU A 2 -19.82 -10.29 11.39
N LEU A 3 -19.76 -10.15 10.06
CA LEU A 3 -19.68 -8.85 9.38
C LEU A 3 -20.86 -8.83 8.40
N ILE A 4 -22.02 -8.37 8.89
CA ILE A 4 -23.25 -8.22 8.13
C ILE A 4 -23.61 -6.73 8.10
N CYS A 5 -23.57 -6.19 6.89
CA CYS A 5 -24.44 -5.16 6.31
C CYS A 5 -24.55 -3.78 6.96
N ALA A 6 -23.99 -2.79 6.26
CA ALA A 6 -24.74 -1.60 5.85
C ALA A 6 -24.12 -1.08 4.53
N VAL A 7 -24.60 -1.60 3.40
CA VAL A 7 -24.33 -1.02 2.07
C VAL A 7 -25.65 -0.37 1.63
N PRO A 8 -25.72 0.95 1.43
CA PRO A 8 -26.84 1.53 0.72
C PRO A 8 -26.71 1.17 -0.77
N GLN A 9 -27.76 0.56 -1.31
CA GLN A 9 -27.91 0.34 -2.74
C GLN A 9 -27.92 1.69 -3.46
N ALA A 10 -27.04 1.86 -4.45
CA ALA A 10 -27.19 2.88 -5.48
C ALA A 10 -27.42 2.14 -6.79
N ASP A 11 -28.56 2.44 -7.42
CA ASP A 11 -29.04 1.83 -8.65
C ASP A 11 -28.09 2.10 -9.84
N ASP A 12 -27.96 1.06 -10.66
CA ASP A 12 -27.23 1.02 -11.92
C ASP A 12 -27.65 2.12 -12.89
N THR A 13 -26.70 2.91 -13.37
CA THR A 13 -26.69 3.42 -14.77
C THR A 13 -25.30 3.91 -15.15
N ALA A 14 -24.47 3.04 -15.75
CA ALA A 14 -23.35 3.49 -16.58
C ALA A 14 -23.39 2.74 -17.92
N LYS A 15 -23.82 3.47 -18.95
CA LYS A 15 -23.79 3.04 -20.35
C LYS A 15 -22.35 2.79 -20.80
N VAL A 16 -22.15 1.64 -21.44
CA VAL A 16 -21.01 1.22 -22.25
C VAL A 16 -21.07 1.90 -23.64
N VAL A 17 -19.94 2.41 -24.14
CA VAL A 17 -19.46 2.40 -25.57
C VAL A 17 -17.98 2.82 -25.55
N ASN A 18 -17.05 2.39 -26.40
CA ASN A 18 -16.62 1.13 -27.02
C ASN A 18 -15.35 1.51 -27.83
N ASP A 19 -14.30 0.69 -27.72
CA ASP A 19 -13.17 0.39 -28.63
C ASP A 19 -12.70 1.35 -29.74
N SER A 20 -11.38 1.61 -29.77
CA SER A 20 -10.53 1.16 -30.89
C SER A 20 -9.01 1.24 -30.63
N PRO A 21 -8.19 0.43 -31.33
CA PRO A 21 -6.85 0.01 -30.92
C PRO A 21 -5.73 0.83 -31.59
N ALA A 22 -4.52 0.83 -31.01
CA ALA A 22 -3.34 1.32 -31.71
C ALA A 22 -2.09 0.49 -31.39
N VAL A 23 -1.83 -0.45 -32.32
CA VAL A 23 -0.55 -0.77 -32.98
C VAL A 23 0.68 -1.04 -32.08
N ALA A 24 1.07 -2.32 -32.05
CA ALA A 24 2.42 -2.74 -31.76
C ALA A 24 3.40 -2.17 -32.81
N SER A 25 4.52 -1.64 -32.36
CA SER A 25 5.71 -1.46 -33.18
C SER A 25 6.89 -2.07 -32.46
N ASP A 26 7.29 -3.24 -32.96
CA ASP A 26 8.62 -3.79 -32.79
C ASP A 26 9.63 -2.82 -33.39
N SER A 27 10.62 -2.45 -32.60
CA SER A 27 11.95 -2.14 -33.15
C SER A 27 12.99 -2.51 -32.11
N ALA A 28 13.56 -3.69 -32.34
CA ALA A 28 14.82 -4.11 -31.78
C ALA A 28 15.89 -3.06 -32.14
N THR A 29 16.51 -2.45 -31.13
CA THR A 29 17.83 -1.88 -31.29
C THR A 29 18.64 -2.28 -30.06
N LYS A 30 19.51 -3.26 -30.31
CA LYS A 30 20.39 -3.91 -29.34
C LYS A 30 21.64 -3.05 -29.25
N GLU A 31 21.71 -2.17 -28.25
CA GLU A 31 22.96 -1.47 -27.93
C GLU A 31 23.74 -2.21 -26.84
N PRO A 32 25.08 -2.31 -26.98
CA PRO A 32 25.92 -3.17 -26.16
C PRO A 32 26.10 -2.61 -24.75
N ILE A 33 25.88 -3.47 -23.76
CA ILE A 33 26.20 -3.22 -22.36
C ILE A 33 27.71 -2.99 -22.25
N LEU A 34 28.09 -1.76 -21.90
CA LEU A 34 29.44 -1.40 -21.46
C LEU A 34 29.78 -2.26 -20.23
N ALA A 35 30.67 -3.23 -20.42
CA ALA A 35 31.24 -4.02 -19.35
C ALA A 35 32.10 -3.10 -18.47
N ALA A 36 31.66 -2.88 -17.24
CA ALA A 36 32.46 -2.24 -16.22
C ALA A 36 33.74 -3.05 -16.00
N SER A 37 34.88 -2.41 -16.22
CA SER A 37 36.22 -2.95 -16.01
C SER A 37 36.41 -3.26 -14.52
N LEU A 38 36.40 -4.56 -14.18
CA LEU A 38 36.83 -5.04 -12.88
C LEU A 38 38.37 -4.90 -12.78
N PRO A 39 38.91 -4.51 -11.61
CA PRO A 39 40.36 -4.39 -11.42
C PRO A 39 41.05 -5.75 -11.56
N SER A 40 42.24 -5.72 -12.17
CA SER A 40 43.07 -6.89 -12.48
C SER A 40 43.41 -7.72 -11.23
N ALA A 41 43.11 -9.02 -11.28
CA ALA A 41 43.53 -9.98 -10.27
C ALA A 41 45.05 -10.19 -10.31
N PRO A 42 45.74 -10.34 -9.16
CA PRO A 42 47.18 -10.47 -9.13
C PRO A 42 47.62 -11.80 -9.76
N ALA A 43 48.58 -11.73 -10.68
CA ALA A 43 49.13 -12.88 -11.39
C ALA A 43 49.79 -13.88 -10.42
N PRO A 44 49.47 -15.19 -10.48
CA PRO A 44 50.19 -16.19 -9.70
C PRO A 44 51.58 -16.41 -10.29
N LYS A 45 52.62 -16.01 -9.56
CA LYS A 45 54.00 -16.45 -9.80
C LYS A 45 54.21 -17.82 -9.16
N VAL A 46 53.96 -18.91 -9.90
CA VAL A 46 54.66 -20.19 -9.68
C VAL A 46 54.77 -20.93 -11.01
N LYS A 47 56.00 -21.02 -11.55
CA LYS A 47 56.41 -22.11 -12.44
C LYS A 47 57.05 -23.17 -11.54
N ALA A 48 56.54 -24.39 -11.52
CA ALA A 48 57.32 -25.61 -11.33
C ALA A 48 56.43 -26.85 -11.50
N ASP A 49 56.86 -27.68 -12.46
CA ASP A 49 56.68 -29.12 -12.65
C ASP A 49 55.28 -29.78 -12.69
N LEU A 50 55.05 -30.42 -13.84
CA LEU A 50 53.98 -31.39 -14.09
C LEU A 50 54.32 -32.70 -13.38
N GLU A 51 53.77 -32.91 -12.19
CA GLU A 51 53.61 -34.25 -11.62
C GLU A 51 52.14 -34.68 -11.78
N PRO A 52 51.83 -35.92 -12.24
CA PRO A 52 50.45 -36.35 -12.40
C PRO A 52 49.76 -36.49 -11.03
N ILE A 53 48.86 -35.55 -10.71
CA ILE A 53 48.00 -35.64 -9.53
C ILE A 53 47.02 -36.79 -9.74
N ALA A 54 47.24 -37.91 -9.05
CA ALA A 54 46.27 -38.98 -8.93
C ALA A 54 44.97 -38.43 -8.28
N PRO A 55 43.78 -38.81 -8.76
CA PRO A 55 42.53 -38.30 -8.22
C PRO A 55 42.35 -38.82 -6.80
N THR A 56 42.40 -37.93 -5.81
CA THR A 56 42.08 -38.27 -4.42
C THR A 56 40.57 -38.46 -4.30
N PRO A 57 40.06 -39.68 -4.06
CA PRO A 57 38.64 -39.87 -3.85
C PRO A 57 38.33 -39.45 -2.40
N GLY A 58 37.82 -38.23 -2.21
CA GLY A 58 37.40 -37.81 -0.86
C GLY A 58 37.19 -36.32 -0.63
N ALA A 59 37.65 -35.44 -1.52
CA ALA A 59 37.49 -34.00 -1.31
C ALA A 59 36.21 -33.42 -1.94
N VAL A 60 35.06 -34.09 -1.74
CA VAL A 60 33.76 -33.44 -1.93
C VAL A 60 33.38 -32.86 -0.56
N GLN A 61 33.85 -31.64 -0.29
CA GLN A 61 33.32 -30.85 0.82
C GLN A 61 31.79 -30.77 0.63
N PRO A 62 30.97 -31.28 1.57
CA PRO A 62 29.53 -31.13 1.44
C PRO A 62 29.23 -29.63 1.48
N PHE A 63 28.63 -29.12 0.41
CA PHE A 63 28.06 -27.78 0.39
C PHE A 63 27.03 -27.73 1.52
N LEU A 64 27.41 -27.12 2.65
CA LEU A 64 26.50 -26.90 3.75
C LEU A 64 25.32 -26.09 3.21
N ALA A 65 24.12 -26.65 3.33
CA ALA A 65 22.90 -26.00 2.91
C ALA A 65 22.78 -24.66 3.64
N VAL A 66 23.08 -23.57 2.93
CA VAL A 66 22.92 -22.21 3.45
C VAL A 66 21.43 -22.02 3.72
N LYS A 67 21.07 -21.85 4.99
CA LYS A 67 19.69 -21.57 5.39
C LYS A 67 19.21 -20.35 4.59
N PRO A 68 18.09 -20.44 3.86
CA PRO A 68 17.62 -19.32 3.05
C PRO A 68 17.37 -18.13 3.98
N VAL A 69 18.02 -17.01 3.69
CA VAL A 69 17.74 -15.74 4.36
C VAL A 69 16.33 -15.33 3.95
N ILE A 70 15.39 -15.37 4.91
CA ILE A 70 14.06 -14.82 4.70
C ILE A 70 14.20 -13.30 4.65
N VAL A 71 14.34 -12.74 3.45
CA VAL A 71 14.36 -11.30 3.24
C VAL A 71 12.92 -10.80 3.36
N ARG A 72 12.65 -9.95 4.37
CA ARG A 72 11.35 -9.29 4.46
C ARG A 72 11.17 -8.35 3.27
N PRO A 73 10.01 -8.37 2.59
CA PRO A 73 9.68 -7.36 1.59
C PRO A 73 9.84 -5.95 2.17
N ARG A 74 10.58 -5.08 1.47
CA ARG A 74 10.75 -3.68 1.84
C ARG A 74 9.85 -2.80 1.00
N GLU A 75 9.43 -1.68 1.57
CA GLU A 75 8.68 -0.68 0.83
C GLU A 75 9.57 0.00 -0.22
N THR A 76 8.99 0.28 -1.38
CA THR A 76 9.64 1.07 -2.43
C THR A 76 9.41 2.58 -2.22
N PRO A 77 10.27 3.47 -2.74
CA PRO A 77 10.05 4.91 -2.66
C PRO A 77 8.71 5.36 -3.26
N ARG A 78 8.27 4.71 -4.35
CA ARG A 78 6.96 4.97 -4.97
C ARG A 78 5.81 4.61 -4.05
N GLN A 79 5.85 3.41 -3.46
CA GLN A 79 4.86 2.97 -2.48
C GLN A 79 4.76 3.92 -1.28
N ARG A 80 5.91 4.41 -0.78
CA ARG A 80 5.93 5.41 0.29
C ARG A 80 5.21 6.71 -0.09
N LYS A 81 5.44 7.24 -1.30
CA LYS A 81 4.73 8.44 -1.79
C LYS A 81 3.22 8.20 -1.88
N ILE A 82 2.80 7.06 -2.42
CA ILE A 82 1.38 6.70 -2.52
C ILE A 82 0.77 6.58 -1.12
N TRP A 83 1.46 5.94 -0.18
CA TRP A 83 0.98 5.79 1.18
C TRP A 83 0.77 7.14 1.88
N TYR A 84 1.69 8.09 1.74
CA TYR A 84 1.50 9.44 2.26
C TYR A 84 0.34 10.18 1.58
N GLY A 85 0.18 10.04 0.26
CA GLY A 85 -0.95 10.63 -0.45
C GLY A 85 -2.29 10.09 0.04
N LEU A 86 -2.38 8.77 0.26
CA LEU A 86 -3.57 8.13 0.82
C LEU A 86 -3.84 8.55 2.26
N ALA A 87 -2.80 8.66 3.09
CA ALA A 87 -2.91 9.14 4.47
C ALA A 87 -3.47 10.58 4.51
N VAL A 88 -2.92 11.48 3.69
CA VAL A 88 -3.43 12.86 3.57
C VAL A 88 -4.89 12.87 3.13
N ALA A 89 -5.26 12.08 2.12
CA ALA A 89 -6.64 11.99 1.65
C ALA A 89 -7.60 11.46 2.74
N ALA A 90 -7.21 10.39 3.44
CA ALA A 90 -8.02 9.78 4.49
C ALA A 90 -8.23 10.72 5.69
N HIS A 91 -7.16 11.38 6.14
CA HIS A 91 -7.24 12.37 7.21
C HIS A 91 -8.03 13.63 6.81
N SER A 92 -7.94 14.05 5.54
CA SER A 92 -8.74 15.16 5.03
C SER A 92 -10.23 14.80 4.99
N GLY A 93 -10.56 13.58 4.54
CA GLY A 93 -11.93 13.07 4.56
C GLY A 93 -12.50 12.99 5.98
N ALA A 94 -11.73 12.47 6.93
CA ALA A 94 -12.14 12.41 8.34
C ALA A 94 -12.31 13.80 8.98
N ALA A 95 -11.45 14.76 8.65
CA ALA A 95 -11.59 16.14 9.12
C ALA A 95 -12.85 16.81 8.53
N PHE A 96 -13.13 16.56 7.25
CA PHE A 96 -14.32 17.06 6.57
C PHE A 96 -15.61 16.45 7.15
N ASP A 97 -15.63 15.14 7.37
CA ASP A 97 -16.71 14.43 8.06
C ASP A 97 -16.96 15.03 9.45
N ALA A 98 -15.92 15.11 10.30
CA ALA A 98 -16.02 15.70 11.63
C ALA A 98 -16.54 17.15 11.63
N TRP A 99 -16.05 17.98 10.70
CA TRP A 99 -16.51 19.36 10.54
C TRP A 99 -18.01 19.42 10.19
N SER A 100 -18.42 18.62 9.20
CA SER A 100 -19.81 18.58 8.74
C SER A 100 -20.76 18.05 9.82
N THR A 101 -20.37 17.00 10.55
CA THR A 101 -21.12 16.48 11.71
C THR A 101 -21.25 17.55 12.78
N HIS A 102 -20.14 18.17 13.18
CA HIS A 102 -20.15 19.19 14.22
C HIS A 102 -21.10 20.35 13.86
N ARG A 103 -21.04 20.79 12.61
CA ARG A 103 -21.93 21.84 12.08
C ARG A 103 -23.40 21.41 12.11
N ALA A 104 -23.72 20.18 11.70
CA ALA A 104 -25.09 19.68 11.71
C ALA A 104 -25.65 19.56 13.13
N VAL A 105 -24.87 19.01 14.06
CA VAL A 105 -25.28 18.83 15.47
C VAL A 105 -25.38 20.17 16.20
N ALA A 106 -24.39 21.06 16.04
CA ALA A 106 -24.39 22.38 16.67
C ALA A 106 -25.53 23.27 16.14
N GLY A 107 -25.93 23.09 14.87
CA GLY A 107 -27.07 23.77 14.27
C GLY A 107 -28.43 23.18 14.62
N GLY A 108 -28.49 22.06 15.33
CA GLY A 108 -29.75 21.40 15.69
C GLY A 108 -30.40 20.60 14.55
N TYR A 109 -29.67 20.31 13.47
CA TYR A 109 -30.17 19.60 12.29
C TYR A 109 -30.15 18.07 12.44
N GLY A 110 -29.64 17.55 13.56
CA GLY A 110 -29.57 16.11 13.80
C GLY A 110 -28.72 15.73 14.99
N GLN A 111 -28.46 14.43 15.11
CA GLN A 111 -27.61 13.83 16.13
C GLN A 111 -26.64 12.84 15.46
N GLU A 112 -25.43 12.75 15.99
CA GLU A 112 -24.44 11.77 15.52
C GLU A 112 -24.96 10.34 15.77
N ALA A 113 -25.04 9.55 14.69
CA ALA A 113 -25.59 8.20 14.70
C ALA A 113 -24.61 7.17 15.28
N ASN A 114 -23.30 7.43 15.18
CA ASN A 114 -22.27 6.56 15.74
C ASN A 114 -22.19 6.74 17.27
N PRO A 115 -22.52 5.72 18.08
CA PRO A 115 -22.52 5.83 19.54
C PRO A 115 -21.14 6.17 20.11
N PHE A 116 -20.05 5.83 19.42
CA PHE A 116 -18.68 6.14 19.86
C PHE A 116 -18.27 7.59 19.60
N LEU A 117 -18.86 8.23 18.59
CA LEU A 117 -18.57 9.63 18.26
C LEU A 117 -19.59 10.60 18.88
N ARG A 118 -20.80 10.11 19.20
CA ARG A 118 -21.88 10.91 19.78
C ARG A 118 -21.49 11.76 20.99
N PRO A 119 -20.70 11.27 21.97
CA PRO A 119 -20.28 12.09 23.11
C PRO A 119 -19.43 13.30 22.72
N TYR A 120 -18.78 13.25 21.56
CA TYR A 120 -17.85 14.28 21.10
C TYR A 120 -18.49 15.22 20.07
N ALA A 121 -19.58 14.84 19.43
CA ALA A 121 -20.16 15.55 18.28
C ALA A 121 -20.55 17.01 18.56
N GLY A 122 -20.97 17.32 19.79
CA GLY A 122 -21.27 18.69 20.22
C GLY A 122 -20.03 19.53 20.58
N SER A 123 -18.81 19.00 20.46
CA SER A 123 -17.57 19.64 20.90
C SER A 123 -16.48 19.55 19.83
N TYR A 124 -15.42 20.36 19.96
CA TYR A 124 -14.24 20.23 19.10
C TYR A 124 -13.46 18.92 19.29
N ALA A 125 -13.81 18.08 20.28
CA ALA A 125 -13.18 16.78 20.45
C ALA A 125 -13.52 15.80 19.33
N ILE A 126 -14.60 16.02 18.56
CA ILE A 126 -14.96 15.16 17.43
C ILE A 126 -13.85 15.07 16.38
N TYR A 127 -13.10 16.15 16.15
CA TYR A 127 -11.96 16.14 15.23
C TYR A 127 -10.88 15.15 15.66
N ALA A 128 -10.59 15.06 16.95
CA ALA A 128 -9.63 14.09 17.45
C ALA A 128 -10.20 12.66 17.41
N ALA A 129 -11.48 12.50 17.78
CA ALA A 129 -12.14 11.20 17.79
C ALA A 129 -12.22 10.56 16.39
N THR A 130 -12.60 11.33 15.37
CA THR A 130 -12.75 10.85 13.99
C THR A 130 -11.40 10.47 13.37
N GLN A 131 -10.29 11.08 13.82
CA GLN A 131 -8.94 10.79 13.31
C GLN A 131 -8.38 9.42 13.74
N VAL A 132 -9.00 8.76 14.72
CA VAL A 132 -8.59 7.42 15.15
C VAL A 132 -8.75 6.40 14.01
N SER A 133 -9.87 6.46 13.30
CA SER A 133 -10.16 5.55 12.18
C SER A 133 -9.12 5.62 11.05
N PRO A 134 -8.82 6.77 10.43
CA PRO A 134 -7.78 6.86 9.40
C PRO A 134 -6.40 6.47 9.94
N ALA A 135 -6.06 6.79 11.20
CA ALA A 135 -4.77 6.39 11.77
C ALA A 135 -4.61 4.85 11.86
N VAL A 136 -5.68 4.13 12.24
CA VAL A 136 -5.69 2.66 12.26
C VAL A 136 -5.59 2.09 10.84
N LEU A 137 -6.32 2.67 9.89
CA LEU A 137 -6.30 2.24 8.49
C LEU A 137 -4.94 2.50 7.83
N ASP A 138 -4.27 3.60 8.18
CA ASP A 138 -2.91 3.93 7.73
C ASP A 138 -1.89 2.91 8.26
N LEU A 139 -1.99 2.56 9.54
CA LEU A 139 -1.16 1.53 10.15
C LEU A 139 -1.38 0.17 9.47
N LEU A 140 -2.65 -0.19 9.24
CA LEU A 140 -3.01 -1.44 8.56
C LEU A 140 -2.46 -1.46 7.12
N GLY A 141 -2.70 -0.41 6.34
CA GLY A 141 -2.17 -0.28 4.98
C GLY A 141 -0.65 -0.36 4.94
N LYS A 142 0.04 0.28 5.89
CA LYS A 142 1.50 0.21 6.05
C LYS A 142 1.98 -1.21 6.30
N ARG A 143 1.31 -1.96 7.19
CA ARG A 143 1.63 -3.36 7.50
C ARG A 143 1.36 -4.27 6.31
N MET A 144 0.25 -4.05 5.60
CA MET A 144 -0.10 -4.82 4.40
C MET A 144 0.92 -4.63 3.27
N MET A 145 1.45 -3.42 3.12
CA MET A 145 2.42 -3.07 2.08
C MET A 145 3.74 -3.85 2.18
N VAL A 146 4.16 -4.21 3.40
CA VAL A 146 5.38 -5.00 3.67
C VAL A 146 5.07 -6.45 4.09
N SER A 147 3.85 -6.92 3.88
CA SER A 147 3.42 -8.28 4.21
C SER A 147 4.21 -9.33 3.43
N GLN A 148 4.44 -10.51 4.02
CA GLN A 148 5.06 -11.65 3.32
C GLN A 148 4.16 -12.18 2.19
N HIS A 149 2.84 -12.07 2.38
CA HIS A 149 1.85 -12.56 1.43
C HIS A 149 1.70 -11.61 0.23
N GLY A 150 2.00 -12.08 -0.97
CA GLY A 150 2.01 -11.26 -2.18
C GLY A 150 0.66 -10.63 -2.51
N TRP A 151 -0.44 -11.35 -2.30
CA TRP A 151 -1.79 -10.83 -2.56
C TRP A 151 -2.16 -9.68 -1.61
N VAL A 152 -1.79 -9.76 -0.33
CA VAL A 152 -1.98 -8.67 0.65
C VAL A 152 -1.23 -7.40 0.21
N ARG A 153 -0.03 -7.54 -0.34
CA ARG A 153 0.74 -6.42 -0.92
C ARG A 153 0.15 -5.86 -2.21
N LYS A 154 -0.86 -6.48 -2.83
CA LYS A 154 -1.56 -5.91 -4.00
C LYS A 154 -2.73 -5.03 -3.57
N ILE A 155 -3.30 -5.30 -2.40
CA ILE A 155 -4.48 -4.60 -1.86
C ILE A 155 -4.17 -3.69 -0.66
N TRP A 156 -2.90 -3.41 -0.37
CA TRP A 156 -2.46 -2.60 0.77
C TRP A 156 -3.01 -1.17 0.81
N TRP A 157 -3.34 -0.60 -0.36
CA TRP A 157 -3.89 0.75 -0.50
C TRP A 157 -5.38 0.81 -0.12
N LEU A 158 -6.06 -0.35 -0.10
CA LEU A 158 -7.51 -0.45 0.02
C LEU A 158 -8.06 0.13 1.34
N PRO A 159 -7.46 -0.12 2.53
CA PRO A 159 -8.02 0.40 3.78
C PRO A 159 -8.17 1.93 3.79
N GLN A 160 -7.15 2.64 3.33
CA GLN A 160 -7.09 4.10 3.36
C GLN A 160 -8.02 4.71 2.30
N ALA A 161 -8.03 4.13 1.09
CA ALA A 161 -8.91 4.57 0.02
C ALA A 161 -10.39 4.37 0.37
N ALA A 162 -10.75 3.19 0.88
CA ALA A 162 -12.12 2.91 1.32
C ALA A 162 -12.55 3.83 2.48
N GLY A 163 -11.68 3.99 3.49
CA GLY A 163 -11.95 4.88 4.63
C GLY A 163 -12.13 6.34 4.21
N ALA A 164 -11.29 6.84 3.30
CA ALA A 164 -11.41 8.18 2.75
C ALA A 164 -12.76 8.37 2.03
N SER A 165 -13.12 7.45 1.13
CA SER A 165 -14.38 7.52 0.38
C SER A 165 -15.60 7.53 1.30
N VAL A 166 -15.62 6.67 2.32
CA VAL A 166 -16.72 6.64 3.31
C VAL A 166 -16.78 7.96 4.08
N SER A 167 -15.65 8.50 4.51
CA SER A 167 -15.61 9.77 5.26
C SER A 167 -16.10 10.94 4.40
N PHE A 168 -15.67 11.03 3.14
CA PHE A 168 -16.16 12.06 2.22
C PHE A 168 -17.66 11.92 1.92
N MET A 169 -18.15 10.70 1.72
CA MET A 169 -19.57 10.45 1.49
C MET A 169 -20.43 10.82 2.72
N SER A 170 -19.96 10.45 3.91
CA SER A 170 -20.60 10.85 5.19
C SER A 170 -20.61 12.37 5.33
N GLY A 171 -19.48 13.03 5.10
CA GLY A 171 -19.40 14.47 5.20
C GLY A 171 -20.29 15.21 4.19
N ALA A 172 -20.35 14.72 2.95
CA ALA A 172 -21.23 15.26 1.93
C ALA A 172 -22.71 15.09 2.30
N HIS A 173 -23.08 13.92 2.85
CA HIS A 173 -24.42 13.69 3.38
C HIS A 173 -24.77 14.66 4.51
N ASN A 174 -23.88 14.86 5.48
CA ASN A 174 -24.09 15.78 6.60
C ASN A 174 -24.26 17.24 6.13
N VAL A 175 -23.48 17.67 5.14
CA VAL A 175 -23.67 19.00 4.52
C VAL A 175 -25.05 19.11 3.87
N GLY A 176 -25.51 18.06 3.18
CA GLY A 176 -26.83 18.03 2.57
C GLY A 176 -28.01 18.00 3.55
N VAL A 177 -27.79 17.69 4.83
CA VAL A 177 -28.81 17.81 5.88
C VAL A 177 -28.90 19.24 6.41
N VAL A 178 -27.83 20.02 6.30
CA VAL A 178 -27.79 21.43 6.73
C VAL A 178 -28.25 22.34 5.58
N HIS A 179 -29.57 22.35 5.33
CA HIS A 179 -30.23 23.24 4.38
C HIS A 179 -31.44 23.93 5.03
#